data_AF-G0VB78-F1
#
_entry.id   AF-G0VB78-F1
#
_cell.length_a   1.000
_cell.length_b   1.000
_cell.length_c   1.000
_cell.angle_alpha   90.00
_cell.angle_beta   90.00
_cell.angle_gamma   90.00
#
_symmetry.space_group_name_H-M   'P 1'
#
loop_
_entity.id
_entity.type
_entity.pdbx_description
1 polymer ?
#
loop_
_entity_poly.entity_id
_entity_poly.type
_entity_poly.pdbx_seq_one_letter_code
_entity_poly.pdbx_strand_id
1 'polypeptide(L)'
;MGREIISIENVYENNLGMLVKLANTEIENLTYPESFFEELFPKGKDAKKDTYFAQLAYYSEIVVGGIKTKLVPKKKGDSCPKGLQIELLVVLKQYRNKSIGTKLVKYAEEQCKKHHQHNLYVFVPESDDGIIQWYEKYGFKAEEATFKDYFKDKNPTASADAVLLKKHIE
;
A
#
# COMPACT_ATOMS: atom_id res chain seq x y z
N MET A 1 29.52 0.86 13.64
CA MET A 1 28.28 0.24 13.14
C MET A 1 27.89 0.98 11.87
N GLY A 2 28.07 0.37 10.70
CA GLY A 2 27.69 1.01 9.43
C GLY A 2 26.17 1.11 9.35
N ARG A 3 25.64 2.28 8.98
CA ARG A 3 24.21 2.43 8.70
C ARG A 3 23.83 1.48 7.57
N GLU A 4 22.69 0.80 7.69
CA GLU A 4 22.17 0.01 6.58
C GLU A 4 21.91 0.93 5.38
N ILE A 5 22.25 0.48 4.17
CA ILE A 5 22.05 1.26 2.94
C ILE A 5 20.58 1.54 2.63
N ILE A 6 19.67 0.74 3.18
CA ILE A 6 18.22 0.92 3.06
C ILE A 6 17.65 1.26 4.43
N SER A 7 17.08 2.45 4.56
CA SER A 7 16.32 2.89 5.73
C SER A 7 14.85 3.12 5.37
N ILE A 8 13.98 3.07 6.38
CA ILE A 8 12.56 3.39 6.23
C ILE A 8 12.19 4.46 7.25
N GLU A 9 11.59 5.55 6.80
CA GLU A 9 11.20 6.67 7.67
C GLU A 9 9.76 7.11 7.46
N ASN A 10 9.20 7.77 8.47
CA ASN A 10 7.81 8.19 8.45
C ASN A 10 7.56 9.25 7.38
N VAL A 11 6.36 9.21 6.80
CA VAL A 11 5.83 10.33 6.02
C VAL A 11 5.37 11.44 6.97
N TYR A 12 5.66 12.68 6.62
CA TYR A 12 5.23 13.91 7.28
C TYR A 12 4.57 14.83 6.23
N GLU A 13 3.80 15.83 6.66
CA GLU A 13 3.16 16.79 5.74
C GLU A 13 4.17 17.41 4.75
N ASN A 14 5.38 17.73 5.22
CA ASN A 14 6.41 18.37 4.42
C ASN A 14 7.03 17.46 3.34
N ASN A 15 7.02 16.14 3.54
CA ASN A 15 7.61 15.18 2.59
C ASN A 15 6.55 14.37 1.82
N LEU A 16 5.25 14.63 2.05
CA LEU A 16 4.13 13.95 1.38
C LEU A 16 4.25 14.04 -0.15
N GLY A 17 4.69 15.18 -0.68
CA GLY A 17 4.90 15.39 -2.11
C GLY A 17 5.84 14.37 -2.75
N MET A 18 6.78 13.78 -2.00
CA MET A 18 7.65 12.72 -2.49
C MET A 18 6.87 11.43 -2.74
N LEU A 19 5.94 11.06 -1.85
CA LEU A 19 5.09 9.88 -2.02
C LEU A 19 4.15 10.05 -3.21
N VAL A 20 3.55 11.25 -3.36
CA VAL A 20 2.70 11.60 -4.52
C VAL A 20 3.50 11.45 -5.82
N LYS A 21 4.70 12.02 -5.86
CA LYS A 21 5.55 11.98 -7.05
C LYS A 21 5.97 10.56 -7.40
N LEU A 22 6.33 9.73 -6.41
CA LEU A 22 6.67 8.32 -6.62
C LEU A 22 5.50 7.54 -7.22
N ALA A 23 4.31 7.66 -6.62
CA ALA A 23 3.12 6.95 -7.10
C ALA A 23 2.81 7.33 -8.55
N ASN A 24 2.77 8.62 -8.89
CA ASN A 24 2.45 9.10 -10.23
C ASN A 24 3.56 8.84 -11.27
N THR A 25 4.80 8.56 -10.85
CA THR A 25 5.91 8.27 -11.78
C THR A 25 5.99 6.78 -12.11
N GLU A 26 5.71 5.90 -11.15
CA GLU A 26 5.84 4.45 -11.35
C GLU A 26 4.53 3.76 -11.73
N ILE A 27 3.38 4.34 -11.37
CA ILE A 27 2.06 3.79 -11.68
C ILE A 27 1.47 4.61 -12.83
N GLU A 28 1.78 4.19 -14.06
CA GLU A 28 1.45 4.96 -15.26
C GLU A 28 -0.06 4.92 -15.60
N ASN A 29 -0.77 3.87 -15.19
CA ASN A 29 -2.17 3.66 -15.57
C ASN A 29 -3.17 4.25 -14.56
N LEU A 30 -2.79 4.34 -13.28
CA LEU A 30 -3.67 4.83 -12.22
C LEU A 30 -3.28 6.25 -11.80
N THR A 31 -4.25 7.16 -11.73
CA THR A 31 -4.02 8.48 -11.14
C THR A 31 -4.64 8.55 -9.76
N TYR A 32 -3.77 8.72 -8.77
CA TYR A 32 -4.21 8.96 -7.41
C TYR A 32 -4.61 10.43 -7.27
N PRO A 33 -5.85 10.73 -6.83
CA PRO A 33 -6.23 12.10 -6.53
C PRO A 33 -5.42 12.62 -5.35
N GLU A 34 -5.20 13.93 -5.26
CA GLU A 34 -4.46 14.53 -4.13
C GLU A 34 -5.14 14.21 -2.79
N SER A 35 -6.48 14.14 -2.78
CA SER A 35 -7.27 13.72 -1.62
C SER A 35 -6.86 12.36 -1.05
N PHE A 36 -6.39 11.42 -1.87
CA PHE A 36 -5.91 10.12 -1.40
C PHE A 36 -4.70 10.26 -0.47
N PHE A 37 -3.84 11.24 -0.73
CA PHE A 37 -2.63 11.47 0.07
C PHE A 37 -2.90 12.41 1.24
N GLU A 38 -3.80 13.38 1.08
CA GLU A 38 -4.22 14.28 2.17
C GLU A 38 -4.91 13.55 3.32
N GLU A 39 -5.53 12.39 3.06
CA GLU A 39 -6.10 11.52 4.10
C GLU A 39 -5.07 11.05 5.15
N LEU A 40 -3.77 11.12 4.86
CA LEU A 40 -2.72 10.83 5.84
C LEU A 40 -2.61 11.89 6.94
N PHE A 41 -2.98 13.13 6.64
CA PHE A 41 -2.87 14.26 7.56
C PHE A 41 -4.19 15.03 7.60
N PRO A 42 -5.25 14.43 8.18
CA PRO A 42 -6.54 15.10 8.26
C PRO A 42 -6.43 16.34 9.14
N LYS A 43 -6.81 17.50 8.60
CA LYS A 43 -6.83 18.79 9.32
C LYS A 43 -8.24 19.08 9.83
N GLY A 44 -8.38 19.34 11.13
CA GLY A 44 -9.63 19.83 11.73
C GLY A 44 -10.42 18.81 12.55
N LYS A 45 -11.70 19.13 12.83
CA LYS A 45 -12.63 18.32 13.65
C LYS A 45 -13.19 17.09 12.94
N ASP A 46 -12.98 16.98 11.63
CA ASP A 46 -13.33 15.84 10.77
C ASP A 46 -12.16 14.87 10.59
N ALA A 47 -11.32 14.71 11.63
CA ALA A 47 -10.35 13.62 11.69
C ALA A 47 -11.12 12.29 11.57
N LYS A 48 -11.24 11.78 10.34
CA LYS A 48 -11.91 10.52 10.03
C LYS A 48 -11.41 9.47 11.02
N LYS A 49 -12.33 8.65 11.54
CA LYS A 49 -12.04 7.51 12.44
C LYS A 49 -11.06 6.46 11.87
N ASP A 50 -10.63 6.64 10.63
CA ASP A 50 -9.80 5.70 9.92
C ASP A 50 -8.32 6.02 10.22
N THR A 51 -7.56 5.00 10.59
CA THR A 51 -6.13 5.15 10.90
C THR A 51 -5.31 4.75 9.68
N TYR A 52 -4.38 5.61 9.28
CA TYR A 52 -3.49 5.36 8.15
C TYR A 52 -2.03 5.31 8.63
N PHE A 53 -1.23 4.47 8.00
CA PHE A 53 0.22 4.43 8.21
C PHE A 53 0.93 4.55 6.88
N ALA A 54 1.94 5.40 6.81
CA ALA A 54 2.76 5.55 5.61
C ALA A 54 4.24 5.69 5.94
N GLN A 55 5.06 5.05 5.12
CA GLN A 55 6.51 5.01 5.27
C GLN A 55 7.17 5.26 3.90
N LEU A 56 8.25 6.03 3.90
CA LEU A 56 9.15 6.16 2.75
C LEU A 56 10.34 5.22 2.92
N ALA A 57 10.77 4.62 1.81
CA ALA A 57 12.00 3.86 1.74
C ALA A 57 13.11 4.71 1.11
N TYR A 58 14.25 4.74 1.79
CA TYR A 58 15.45 5.45 1.37
C TYR A 58 16.51 4.42 0.98
N TYR A 59 17.22 4.68 -0.12
CA TYR A 59 18.41 3.96 -0.52
C TYR A 59 19.55 4.96 -0.61
N SER A 60 20.54 4.84 0.28
CA SER A 60 21.65 5.80 0.39
C SER A 60 21.16 7.26 0.51
N GLU A 61 20.20 7.50 1.42
CA GLU A 61 19.57 8.82 1.68
C GLU A 61 18.69 9.38 0.55
N ILE A 62 18.44 8.60 -0.51
CA ILE A 62 17.54 8.98 -1.61
C ILE A 62 16.21 8.24 -1.45
N VAL A 63 15.09 8.96 -1.53
CA VAL A 63 13.75 8.36 -1.52
C VAL A 63 13.53 7.56 -2.80
N VAL A 64 13.29 6.26 -2.67
CA VAL A 64 13.16 5.32 -3.81
C VAL A 64 11.91 4.46 -3.76
N GLY A 65 11.12 4.55 -2.69
CA GLY A 65 9.85 3.84 -2.58
C GLY A 65 9.02 4.35 -1.42
N GLY A 66 7.80 3.83 -1.33
CA GLY A 66 6.88 4.18 -0.26
C GLY A 66 5.76 3.17 -0.13
N ILE A 67 5.15 3.16 1.05
CA ILE A 67 3.97 2.35 1.35
C ILE A 67 2.93 3.22 2.06
N LYS A 68 1.66 3.03 1.72
CA LYS A 68 0.51 3.55 2.44
C LYS A 68 -0.40 2.40 2.79
N THR A 69 -0.77 2.31 4.06
CA THR A 69 -1.68 1.30 4.60
C THR A 69 -2.81 1.95 5.38
N LYS A 70 -3.97 1.30 5.38
CA LYS A 70 -5.16 1.73 6.09
C LYS A 70 -5.58 0.63 7.07
N LEU A 71 -5.82 1.00 8.32
CA LEU A 71 -6.42 0.13 9.31
C LEU A 71 -7.93 0.07 9.08
N VAL A 72 -8.44 -1.11 8.75
CA VAL A 72 -9.87 -1.33 8.48
C VAL A 72 -10.50 -2.03 9.68
N PRO A 73 -11.23 -1.30 10.54
CA PRO A 73 -11.96 -1.90 11.64
C PRO A 73 -13.16 -2.69 11.09
N LYS A 74 -13.52 -3.79 11.76
CA LYS A 74 -14.72 -4.56 11.39
C LYS A 74 -15.97 -3.73 11.63
N LYS A 75 -16.56 -3.19 10.57
CA LYS A 75 -17.90 -2.57 10.60
C LYS A 75 -18.93 -3.64 10.21
N LYS A 76 -20.09 -3.67 10.89
CA LYS A 76 -21.17 -4.60 10.54
C LYS A 76 -21.69 -4.23 9.14
N GLY A 77 -21.53 -5.14 8.17
CA GLY A 77 -22.05 -4.99 6.80
C GLY A 77 -21.02 -4.64 5.73
N ASP A 78 -19.73 -4.58 6.05
CA ASP A 78 -18.68 -4.31 5.05
C ASP A 78 -18.16 -5.62 4.45
N SER A 79 -18.03 -5.69 3.13
CA SER A 79 -17.49 -6.85 2.41
C SER A 79 -15.97 -6.98 2.58
N CYS A 80 -15.31 -5.94 3.09
CA CYS A 80 -13.86 -5.93 3.29
C CYS A 80 -13.46 -6.67 4.58
N PRO A 81 -12.40 -7.49 4.54
CA PRO A 81 -11.93 -8.20 5.73
C PRO A 81 -11.39 -7.21 6.78
N LYS A 82 -11.66 -7.49 8.06
CA LYS A 82 -11.02 -6.77 9.18
C LYS A 82 -9.51 -6.98 9.10
N GLY A 83 -8.74 -5.90 9.08
CA GLY A 83 -7.28 -6.01 9.05
C GLY A 83 -6.57 -4.72 8.67
N LEU A 84 -5.34 -4.88 8.19
CA LEU A 84 -4.56 -3.81 7.58
C LEU A 84 -4.63 -3.97 6.05
N GLN A 85 -5.07 -2.93 5.37
CA GLN A 85 -5.11 -2.85 3.91
C GLN A 85 -3.86 -2.13 3.41
N ILE A 86 -3.15 -2.70 2.45
CA ILE A 86 -2.13 -1.99 1.69
C ILE A 86 -2.84 -1.27 0.54
N GLU A 87 -2.89 0.06 0.60
CA GLU A 87 -3.52 0.89 -0.44
C GLU A 87 -2.53 1.29 -1.53
N LEU A 88 -1.26 1.47 -1.16
CA LEU A 88 -0.19 1.83 -2.09
C LEU A 88 1.09 1.15 -1.65
N LEU A 89 1.78 0.50 -2.58
CA LEU A 89 3.16 0.07 -2.43
C LEU A 89 3.88 0.40 -3.74
N VAL A 90 4.90 1.24 -3.65
CA VAL A 90 5.63 1.71 -4.83
C VAL A 90 7.13 1.66 -4.59
N VAL A 91 7.88 1.19 -5.59
CA VAL A 91 9.34 1.19 -5.60
C VAL A 91 9.81 1.52 -7.01
N LEU A 92 10.72 2.50 -7.13
CA LEU A 92 11.32 2.91 -8.39
C LEU A 92 11.89 1.72 -9.15
N LYS A 93 11.62 1.61 -10.46
CA LYS A 93 12.00 0.47 -11.30
C LYS A 93 13.49 0.12 -11.21
N GLN A 94 14.36 1.14 -11.17
CA GLN A 94 15.83 1.00 -11.09
C GLN A 94 16.32 0.54 -9.70
N TYR A 95 15.45 0.56 -8.70
CA TYR A 95 15.72 0.15 -7.32
C TYR A 95 14.97 -1.13 -6.91
N ARG A 96 14.23 -1.75 -7.84
CA ARG A 96 13.63 -3.08 -7.61
C ARG A 96 14.73 -4.16 -7.47
N ASN A 97 14.37 -5.32 -6.92
CA ASN A 97 15.28 -6.43 -6.61
C ASN A 97 16.40 -6.15 -5.59
N LYS A 98 16.30 -5.05 -4.83
CA LYS A 98 17.23 -4.68 -3.74
C LYS A 98 16.61 -4.85 -2.35
N SER A 99 15.62 -5.74 -2.19
CA SER A 99 14.89 -5.98 -0.92
C SER A 99 14.14 -4.78 -0.32
N ILE A 100 14.00 -3.67 -1.05
CA ILE A 100 13.26 -2.48 -0.59
C ILE A 100 11.77 -2.81 -0.41
N GLY A 101 11.13 -3.43 -1.40
CA GLY A 101 9.74 -3.85 -1.31
C GLY A 101 9.50 -4.83 -0.15
N THR A 102 10.43 -5.76 0.07
CA THR A 102 10.41 -6.69 1.21
C THR A 102 10.41 -5.97 2.54
N LYS A 103 11.26 -4.94 2.70
CA LYS A 103 11.29 -4.11 3.93
C LYS A 103 9.98 -3.36 4.15
N LEU A 104 9.37 -2.83 3.08
CA LEU A 104 8.08 -2.14 3.16
C LEU A 104 6.93 -3.08 3.54
N VAL A 105 6.87 -4.28 2.95
CA VAL A 105 5.87 -5.30 3.33
C VAL A 105 6.07 -5.75 4.77
N LYS A 106 7.32 -5.99 5.20
CA LYS A 106 7.62 -6.34 6.59
C LYS A 106 7.18 -5.24 7.57
N TYR A 107 7.36 -3.97 7.21
CA TYR A 107 6.82 -2.86 8.00
C TYR A 107 5.29 -2.96 8.13
N ALA A 108 4.56 -3.24 7.05
CA ALA A 108 3.11 -3.42 7.11
C ALA A 108 2.70 -4.62 7.99
N GLU A 109 3.44 -5.73 7.93
CA GLU A 109 3.23 -6.87 8.83
C GLU A 109 3.44 -6.49 10.30
N GLU A 110 4.50 -5.73 10.60
CA GLU A 110 4.76 -5.24 11.95
C GLU A 110 3.66 -4.29 12.44
N GLN A 111 3.14 -3.40 11.59
CA GLN A 111 2.00 -2.55 11.94
C GLN A 111 0.74 -3.38 12.18
N CYS A 112 0.50 -4.41 11.36
CA CYS A 112 -0.62 -5.34 11.54
C CYS A 112 -0.57 -6.00 12.94
N LYS A 113 0.61 -6.50 13.34
CA LYS A 113 0.84 -7.08 14.67
C LYS A 113 0.67 -6.08 15.81
N LYS A 114 1.28 -4.89 15.68
CA LYS A 114 1.21 -3.82 16.70
C LYS A 114 -0.23 -3.38 16.98
N HIS A 115 -1.10 -3.41 15.96
CA HIS A 115 -2.50 -3.04 16.08
C HIS A 115 -3.45 -4.22 16.31
N HIS A 116 -2.92 -5.39 16.71
CA HIS A 116 -3.68 -6.61 17.01
C HIS A 116 -4.65 -7.01 15.87
N GLN A 117 -4.17 -6.89 14.65
CA GLN A 117 -4.86 -7.36 13.46
C GLN A 117 -4.24 -8.69 13.00
N HIS A 118 -5.07 -9.57 12.44
CA HIS A 118 -4.66 -10.90 11.99
C HIS A 118 -4.64 -11.04 10.47
N ASN A 119 -5.08 -10.01 9.74
CA ASN A 119 -5.14 -10.04 8.28
C ASN A 119 -4.42 -8.83 7.71
N LEU A 120 -3.49 -9.09 6.82
CA LEU A 120 -2.90 -8.10 5.93
C LEU A 120 -3.39 -8.41 4.52
N TYR A 121 -3.94 -7.43 3.81
CA TYR A 121 -4.49 -7.67 2.48
C TYR A 121 -4.23 -6.51 1.51
N VAL A 122 -4.30 -6.82 0.22
CA VAL A 122 -4.07 -5.89 -0.88
C VAL A 122 -5.01 -6.23 -2.04
N PHE A 123 -5.48 -5.20 -2.73
CA PHE A 123 -6.21 -5.35 -3.98
C PHE A 123 -5.22 -5.16 -5.13
N VAL A 124 -5.19 -6.12 -6.06
CA VAL A 124 -4.31 -6.10 -7.23
C VAL A 124 -5.17 -6.28 -8.48
N PRO A 125 -4.90 -5.57 -9.59
CA PRO A 125 -5.60 -5.82 -10.84
C PRO A 125 -5.43 -7.28 -11.28
N GLU A 126 -6.51 -7.95 -11.68
CA GLU A 126 -6.47 -9.35 -12.16
C GLU A 126 -5.56 -9.52 -13.38
N SER A 127 -5.40 -8.47 -14.17
CA SER A 127 -4.54 -8.45 -15.36
C SER A 127 -3.03 -8.44 -15.08
N ASP A 128 -2.59 -8.24 -13.84
CA ASP A 128 -1.17 -8.17 -13.48
C ASP A 128 -0.69 -9.40 -12.69
N ASP A 129 -0.54 -10.51 -13.42
CA ASP A 129 0.01 -11.78 -12.91
C ASP A 129 1.38 -11.60 -12.24
N GLY A 130 2.17 -10.62 -12.70
CA GLY A 130 3.51 -10.37 -12.16
C GLY A 130 3.46 -9.87 -10.71
N ILE A 131 2.53 -8.98 -10.39
CA ILE A 131 2.31 -8.49 -9.04
C ILE A 131 1.70 -9.58 -8.16
N ILE A 132 0.74 -10.36 -8.68
CA ILE A 132 0.12 -11.47 -7.95
C ILE A 132 1.19 -12.47 -7.49
N GLN A 133 2.01 -12.96 -8.43
CA GLN A 133 3.12 -13.88 -8.14
C GLN A 133 4.15 -13.28 -7.17
N TRP A 134 4.37 -11.96 -7.22
CA TRP A 134 5.27 -11.30 -6.28
C TRP A 134 4.72 -11.39 -4.86
N TYR A 135 3.46 -11.03 -4.63
CA TYR A 135 2.83 -11.11 -3.30
C TYR A 135 2.68 -12.56 -2.81
N GLU A 136 2.41 -13.52 -3.70
CA GLU A 136 2.37 -14.95 -3.35
C GLU A 136 3.70 -15.45 -2.79
N LYS A 137 4.84 -15.00 -3.33
CA LYS A 137 6.16 -15.31 -2.78
C LYS A 137 6.37 -14.77 -1.35
N TYR A 138 5.63 -13.73 -0.96
CA TYR A 138 5.63 -13.20 0.41
C TYR A 138 4.57 -13.86 1.31
N GLY A 139 3.90 -14.90 0.84
CA GLY A 139 2.92 -15.68 1.61
C GLY A 139 1.51 -15.09 1.62
N PHE A 140 1.21 -14.17 0.69
CA PHE A 140 -0.17 -13.81 0.41
C PHE A 140 -0.83 -14.92 -0.41
N LYS A 141 -2.14 -15.10 -0.23
CA LYS A 141 -2.97 -16.02 -1.01
C LYS A 141 -4.09 -15.22 -1.65
N ALA A 142 -4.34 -15.46 -2.93
CA ALA A 142 -5.52 -14.92 -3.60
C ALA A 142 -6.78 -15.55 -2.97
N GLU A 143 -7.76 -14.73 -2.61
CA GLU A 143 -9.12 -15.21 -2.32
C GLU A 143 -9.89 -15.35 -3.64
N GLU A 144 -10.82 -16.32 -3.71
CA GLU A 144 -11.65 -16.57 -4.90
C GLU A 144 -12.58 -15.39 -5.25
N ALA A 145 -12.76 -14.44 -4.33
CA ALA A 145 -13.61 -13.28 -4.53
C ALA A 145 -12.91 -12.22 -5.41
N THR A 146 -13.41 -12.05 -6.64
CA THR A 146 -13.05 -10.94 -7.52
C THR A 146 -13.98 -9.75 -7.29
N PHE A 147 -13.38 -8.56 -7.18
CA PHE A 147 -14.09 -7.29 -7.01
C PHE A 147 -14.19 -6.60 -8.38
N LYS A 148 -15.39 -6.63 -8.95
CA LYS A 148 -15.64 -6.02 -10.26
C LYS A 148 -15.54 -4.50 -10.22
N ASP A 149 -14.95 -3.92 -11.25
CA ASP A 149 -14.82 -2.46 -11.44
C ASP A 149 -14.16 -1.72 -10.24
N TYR A 150 -13.24 -2.38 -9.54
CA TYR A 150 -12.61 -1.82 -8.33
C TYR A 150 -11.69 -0.64 -8.66
N PHE A 151 -10.87 -0.78 -9.71
CA PHE A 151 -10.01 0.30 -10.18
C PHE A 151 -10.71 1.11 -11.26
N LYS A 152 -11.01 2.37 -10.95
CA LYS A 152 -11.54 3.33 -11.92
C LYS A 152 -10.38 4.11 -12.51
N ASP A 153 -9.98 3.77 -13.73
CA ASP A 153 -8.99 4.52 -14.48
C ASP A 153 -9.51 5.90 -14.90
N LYS A 154 -8.58 6.76 -15.36
CA LYS A 154 -8.89 8.03 -16.01
C LYS A 154 -9.78 7.89 -17.26
N ASN A 155 -9.76 6.72 -17.90
CA ASN A 155 -10.60 6.44 -19.05
C ASN A 155 -11.87 5.70 -18.60
N PRO A 156 -13.08 6.25 -18.82
CA PRO A 156 -14.35 5.67 -18.36
C PRO A 156 -14.74 4.32 -19.01
N THR A 157 -13.88 3.75 -19.86
CA THR A 157 -14.12 2.51 -20.61
C THR A 157 -13.23 1.34 -20.17
N ALA A 158 -12.25 1.57 -19.28
CA ALA A 158 -11.34 0.55 -18.79
C ALA A 158 -11.48 0.46 -17.26
N SER A 159 -12.41 -0.35 -16.81
CA SER A 159 -12.48 -0.78 -15.42
C SER A 159 -11.75 -2.11 -15.29
N ALA A 160 -10.83 -2.17 -14.32
CA ALA A 160 -10.08 -3.40 -14.05
C ALA A 160 -10.69 -4.10 -12.84
N ASP A 161 -10.98 -5.39 -13.01
CA ASP A 161 -11.36 -6.26 -11.92
C ASP A 161 -10.15 -6.44 -10.98
N ALA A 162 -10.43 -6.50 -9.68
CA ALA A 162 -9.40 -6.66 -8.67
C ALA A 162 -9.51 -8.02 -7.98
N VAL A 163 -8.35 -8.65 -7.78
CA VAL A 163 -8.18 -9.83 -6.94
C VAL A 163 -7.75 -9.38 -5.56
N LEU A 164 -8.39 -9.94 -4.53
CA LEU A 164 -7.99 -9.75 -3.15
C LEU A 164 -6.90 -10.76 -2.79
N LEU A 165 -5.71 -10.26 -2.46
CA LEU A 165 -4.65 -11.08 -1.88
C LEU A 165 -4.56 -10.83 -0.39
N LYS A 166 -4.56 -11.91 0.39
CA LYS A 166 -4.57 -11.86 1.84
C LYS A 166 -3.49 -12.73 2.45
N LYS A 167 -2.87 -12.22 3.49
CA LYS A 167 -1.92 -12.92 4.34
C LYS A 167 -2.43 -12.93 5.78
N HIS A 168 -2.49 -14.12 6.37
CA HIS A 168 -2.77 -14.26 7.80
C HIS A 168 -1.51 -13.94 8.60
N ILE A 169 -1.64 -13.10 9.61
CA ILE A 169 -0.57 -12.69 10.51
C ILE A 169 -0.89 -13.25 11.89
N GLU A 170 0.01 -14.09 12.40
CA GLU A 170 -0.02 -14.61 13.77
C GLU A 170 0.34 -13.54 14.80
#